data_AF-A0AA37XL74-F1
#
_entry.id   AF-A0AA37XL74-F1
#
_cell.length_a   1.000
_cell.length_b   1.000
_cell.length_c   1.000
_cell.angle_alpha   90.00
_cell.angle_beta   90.00
_cell.angle_gamma   90.00
#
_symmetry.space_group_name_H-M   'P 1'
#
loop_
_entity.id
_entity.type
_entity.pdbx_description
1 polymer ?
#
loop_
_entity_poly.entity_id
_entity_poly.type
_entity_poly.pdbx_seq_one_letter_code
_entity_poly.pdbx_strand_id
1 'polypeptide(L)'
;MRKNKKVTLGIILVLLVAAGVGLIIFTQLKTSSTNETVSSTTGSQDAAQESTLSSSSSASSESSQESTQDSEPPEENPYEGTFDLPIENASGYASIDLPVKEQADEDAKTQETLSAGDAFKILQEDGDWWEVEYEGKQGWVEHRYAFINLPDVLPSAAYDNTNTYSSRYRSSGIDIPEVTDTSLYDSKTENERLGKEEFIIPVLYTTAKKIYEAQSQALENNETLLIYETYRPHNAQEKVYDQLSKLADENDTVKAGADTEPWEMFWFINDEVSNHQMGFAIDVSLAQIDEQETKFYGDYSVDVIKDYTEYQMPTPMHELSSASAVYTSPVTAVDPDAWKQAQLRPEVNQPALALQEYFVNAGMTPLASEWWHFNDLEARDQVEDHESNGDFTMTEVKNSAP
;
A
#
# COMPACT_ATOMS: atom_id res chain seq x y z
N MET A 1 -25.74 -36.20 -50.40
CA MET A 1 -25.21 -37.57 -50.28
C MET A 1 -24.30 -37.64 -49.05
N ARG A 2 -24.58 -38.64 -48.20
CA ARG A 2 -23.77 -39.21 -47.11
C ARG A 2 -23.19 -38.32 -45.98
N LYS A 3 -23.92 -38.41 -44.86
CA LYS A 3 -23.52 -38.33 -43.45
C LYS A 3 -22.22 -39.09 -43.12
N ASN A 4 -21.55 -38.66 -42.05
CA ASN A 4 -21.11 -39.47 -40.88
C ASN A 4 -20.32 -38.55 -39.93
N LYS A 5 -20.31 -38.64 -38.60
CA LYS A 5 -21.14 -39.26 -37.54
C LYS A 5 -20.57 -38.69 -36.23
N LYS A 6 -21.43 -38.28 -35.30
CA LYS A 6 -21.06 -38.00 -33.89
C LYS A 6 -20.65 -39.31 -33.19
N VAL A 7 -19.69 -39.25 -32.27
CA VAL A 7 -19.62 -40.15 -31.11
C VAL A 7 -19.22 -39.35 -29.87
N THR A 8 -20.19 -39.21 -28.97
CA THR A 8 -20.12 -38.89 -27.55
C THR A 8 -19.81 -40.16 -26.73
N LEU A 9 -19.04 -40.04 -25.65
CA LEU A 9 -19.17 -40.76 -24.36
C LEU A 9 -17.97 -40.33 -23.48
N GLY A 10 -18.06 -40.02 -22.20
CA GLY A 10 -19.08 -40.31 -21.20
C GLY A 10 -18.38 -40.75 -19.91
N ILE A 11 -18.70 -40.05 -18.83
CA ILE A 11 -18.28 -40.20 -17.43
C ILE A 11 -18.50 -41.64 -16.91
N ILE A 12 -17.71 -42.07 -15.89
CA ILE A 12 -18.12 -42.82 -14.66
C ILE A 12 -16.95 -43.70 -14.13
N LEU A 13 -16.47 -43.47 -12.88
CA LEU A 13 -16.60 -44.36 -11.69
C LEU A 13 -15.48 -44.18 -10.61
N VAL A 14 -15.71 -43.32 -9.62
CA VAL A 14 -16.00 -43.62 -8.18
C VAL A 14 -15.33 -44.85 -7.48
N LEU A 15 -14.53 -44.52 -6.45
CA LEU A 15 -14.37 -45.08 -5.07
C LEU A 15 -13.50 -46.32 -4.70
N LEU A 16 -12.71 -46.04 -3.62
CA LEU A 16 -12.31 -46.86 -2.44
C LEU A 16 -11.16 -47.86 -2.56
N VAL A 17 -10.12 -47.72 -1.72
CA VAL A 17 -9.95 -48.42 -0.42
C VAL A 17 -8.88 -47.72 0.44
N ALA A 18 -9.13 -47.74 1.75
CA ALA A 18 -8.51 -47.02 2.84
C ALA A 18 -7.20 -47.61 3.42
N ALA A 19 -6.65 -46.83 4.35
CA ALA A 19 -5.91 -47.19 5.57
C ALA A 19 -4.38 -47.32 5.51
N GLY A 20 -3.73 -46.37 6.19
CA GLY A 20 -2.34 -46.41 6.62
C GLY A 20 -2.05 -45.30 7.64
N VAL A 21 -2.65 -45.39 8.83
CA VAL A 21 -2.35 -44.56 10.01
C VAL A 21 -1.06 -45.04 10.65
N GLY A 22 -0.17 -44.13 11.07
CA GLY A 22 0.94 -44.49 11.96
C GLY A 22 1.92 -43.38 12.33
N LEU A 23 1.52 -42.54 13.30
CA LEU A 23 2.36 -41.86 14.32
C LEU A 23 3.64 -41.13 13.89
N ILE A 24 3.59 -39.78 13.93
CA ILE A 24 4.77 -38.98 14.31
C ILE A 24 4.56 -38.49 15.75
N ILE A 25 5.54 -38.81 16.57
CA ILE A 25 5.59 -38.63 18.02
C ILE A 25 5.77 -37.15 18.35
N PHE A 26 4.80 -36.58 19.07
CA PHE A 26 4.88 -35.26 19.69
C PHE A 26 5.61 -35.41 21.04
N THR A 27 6.90 -35.09 21.10
CA THR A 27 7.59 -34.92 22.39
C THR A 27 7.45 -33.49 22.86
N GLN A 28 6.55 -33.30 23.84
CA GLN A 28 6.53 -32.11 24.68
C GLN A 28 7.80 -32.03 25.53
N LEU A 29 8.49 -30.90 25.48
CA LEU A 29 9.38 -30.48 26.55
C LEU A 29 8.64 -29.44 27.41
N LYS A 30 8.21 -29.93 28.57
CA LYS A 30 7.74 -29.16 29.70
C LYS A 30 8.96 -28.75 30.50
N THR A 31 9.30 -27.47 30.53
CA THR A 31 10.19 -26.90 31.55
C THR A 31 9.44 -25.84 32.33
N SER A 32 9.16 -26.18 33.58
CA SER A 32 8.77 -25.24 34.64
C SER A 32 10.03 -24.60 35.21
N SER A 33 10.01 -23.28 35.39
CA SER A 33 10.79 -22.58 36.41
C SER A 33 9.93 -21.38 36.84
N THR A 34 9.14 -21.54 37.89
CA THR A 34 9.46 -21.14 39.28
C THR A 34 9.56 -19.62 39.43
N ASN A 35 8.51 -19.08 40.05
CA ASN A 35 8.45 -17.79 40.71
C ASN A 35 9.65 -17.59 41.66
N GLU A 36 10.30 -16.44 41.58
CA GLU A 36 10.78 -15.75 42.78
C GLU A 36 10.17 -14.36 42.85
N THR A 37 9.33 -14.20 43.86
CA THR A 37 8.86 -12.93 44.39
C THR A 37 9.93 -12.39 45.32
N VAL A 38 10.42 -11.17 45.07
CA VAL A 38 11.03 -10.36 46.13
C VAL A 38 10.11 -9.18 46.40
N SER A 39 9.54 -9.23 47.61
CA SER A 39 8.79 -8.20 48.27
C SER A 39 9.69 -7.04 48.69
N SER A 40 9.26 -5.81 48.46
CA SER A 40 9.54 -4.70 49.38
C SER A 40 8.23 -3.95 49.65
N THR A 41 7.83 -4.00 50.92
CA THR A 41 6.70 -3.27 51.51
C THR A 41 7.24 -2.15 52.38
N THR A 42 6.67 -0.96 52.26
CA THR A 42 6.47 0.01 53.37
C THR A 42 5.27 0.86 52.90
N GLY A 43 4.04 0.70 53.44
CA GLY A 43 3.57 1.22 54.73
C GLY A 43 3.38 2.75 54.65
N SER A 44 2.22 3.38 54.85
CA SER A 44 0.98 3.03 55.54
C SER A 44 -0.10 4.10 55.28
N GLN A 45 -1.38 3.69 55.40
CA GLN A 45 -2.54 4.36 56.06
C GLN A 45 -2.98 5.76 55.55
N ASP A 46 -4.25 6.11 55.35
CA ASP A 46 -5.46 5.94 56.18
C ASP A 46 -6.70 6.12 55.27
N ALA A 47 -7.71 5.23 55.34
CA ALA A 47 -8.93 5.33 56.16
C ALA A 47 -10.15 5.86 55.39
N ALA A 48 -11.16 5.00 55.31
CA ALA A 48 -12.46 5.20 54.72
C ALA A 48 -13.39 6.05 55.61
N GLN A 49 -14.36 6.71 54.99
CA GLN A 49 -15.66 6.95 55.62
C GLN A 49 -16.79 7.04 54.58
N GLU A 50 -17.80 6.18 54.76
CA GLU A 50 -19.17 6.29 54.23
C GLU A 50 -19.80 7.64 54.66
N SER A 51 -20.88 8.19 54.11
CA SER A 51 -22.19 7.57 53.88
C SER A 51 -23.21 8.54 53.24
N THR A 52 -24.08 7.99 52.38
CA THR A 52 -25.55 8.20 52.28
C THR A 52 -26.17 9.53 51.80
N LEU A 53 -27.03 9.43 50.76
CA LEU A 53 -28.51 9.59 50.79
C LEU A 53 -29.05 9.53 49.33
N SER A 54 -29.59 8.41 48.86
CA SER A 54 -31.03 8.06 48.80
C SER A 54 -31.93 9.06 48.07
N SER A 55 -32.47 8.64 46.93
CA SER A 55 -33.91 8.74 46.66
C SER A 55 -34.38 7.60 45.74
N SER A 56 -35.35 6.85 46.23
CA SER A 56 -36.07 5.77 45.56
C SER A 56 -37.32 6.31 44.88
N SER A 57 -37.66 5.81 43.69
CA SER A 57 -39.06 5.56 43.34
C SER A 57 -39.17 4.44 42.31
N SER A 58 -40.17 3.60 42.52
CA SER A 58 -40.31 2.24 42.00
C SER A 58 -41.27 2.16 40.81
N ALA A 59 -41.21 0.99 40.16
CA ALA A 59 -42.19 0.38 39.24
C ALA A 59 -42.11 0.88 37.79
N SER A 60 -41.83 0.05 36.79
CA SER A 60 -42.63 -1.13 36.42
C SER A 60 -41.86 -1.95 35.39
N SER A 61 -41.97 -3.25 35.51
CA SER A 61 -41.46 -4.26 34.58
C SER A 61 -42.25 -4.26 33.28
N GLU A 62 -41.61 -3.87 32.18
CA GLU A 62 -42.00 -4.30 30.83
C GLU A 62 -40.84 -5.11 30.24
N SER A 63 -41.11 -6.40 30.09
CA SER A 63 -40.29 -7.34 29.34
C SER A 63 -40.42 -7.00 27.85
N SER A 64 -39.51 -6.18 27.35
CA SER A 64 -39.29 -6.07 25.90
C SER A 64 -38.52 -7.31 25.47
N GLN A 65 -39.24 -8.28 24.89
CA GLN A 65 -38.62 -9.32 24.08
C GLN A 65 -38.00 -8.61 22.88
N GLU A 66 -36.69 -8.40 22.93
CA GLU A 66 -35.90 -8.05 21.77
C GLU A 66 -35.89 -9.28 20.86
N SER A 67 -36.76 -9.23 19.85
CA SER A 67 -36.71 -10.17 18.73
C SER A 67 -35.39 -9.94 18.03
N THR A 68 -34.40 -10.80 18.28
CA THR A 68 -33.24 -10.97 17.40
C THR A 68 -33.78 -11.50 16.08
N GLN A 69 -34.11 -10.58 15.19
CA GLN A 69 -34.37 -10.89 13.80
C GLN A 69 -33.03 -11.36 13.25
N ASP A 70 -32.93 -12.67 13.08
CA ASP A 70 -31.85 -13.37 12.38
C ASP A 70 -31.91 -12.87 10.92
N SER A 71 -31.33 -11.70 10.65
CA SER A 71 -31.14 -11.19 9.30
C SER A 71 -30.01 -11.99 8.69
N GLU A 72 -30.30 -12.70 7.59
CA GLU A 72 -29.27 -13.33 6.78
C GLU A 72 -28.16 -12.28 6.48
N PRO A 73 -26.87 -12.66 6.54
CA PRO A 73 -25.80 -11.76 6.19
C PRO A 73 -26.02 -11.22 4.77
N PRO A 74 -25.69 -9.94 4.51
CA PRO A 74 -25.87 -9.35 3.19
C PRO A 74 -25.16 -10.19 2.12
N GLU A 75 -25.80 -10.32 0.96
CA GLU A 75 -25.22 -11.02 -0.19
C GLU A 75 -24.00 -10.24 -0.69
N GLU A 76 -22.89 -10.95 -0.90
CA GLU A 76 -21.67 -10.39 -1.48
C GLU A 76 -21.91 -9.92 -2.92
N ASN A 77 -21.36 -8.76 -3.25
CA ASN A 77 -21.47 -8.10 -4.55
C ASN A 77 -20.13 -7.41 -4.87
N PRO A 78 -19.08 -8.17 -5.25
CA PRO A 78 -17.82 -7.57 -5.63
C PRO A 78 -18.00 -6.68 -6.87
N TYR A 79 -17.24 -5.59 -6.94
CA TYR A 79 -17.26 -4.72 -8.11
C TYR A 79 -16.61 -5.42 -9.30
N GLU A 80 -17.30 -5.39 -10.45
CA GLU A 80 -16.82 -5.98 -11.70
C GLU A 80 -16.19 -4.87 -12.57
N GLY A 81 -14.95 -4.50 -12.25
CA GLY A 81 -14.21 -3.46 -12.97
C GLY A 81 -12.69 -3.59 -12.83
N THR A 82 -11.98 -2.49 -13.03
CA THR A 82 -10.51 -2.46 -13.02
C THR A 82 -9.91 -2.55 -11.61
N PHE A 83 -10.68 -2.27 -10.56
CA PHE A 83 -10.20 -2.23 -9.17
C PHE A 83 -11.17 -2.96 -8.23
N ASP A 84 -10.88 -3.00 -6.93
CA ASP A 84 -11.80 -3.57 -5.93
C ASP A 84 -13.08 -2.74 -5.76
N LEU A 85 -12.98 -1.42 -5.99
CA LEU A 85 -14.09 -0.46 -5.94
C LEU A 85 -14.10 0.43 -7.19
N PRO A 86 -15.27 0.96 -7.61
CA PRO A 86 -15.36 1.92 -8.70
C PRO A 86 -14.54 3.19 -8.44
N ILE A 87 -14.07 3.87 -9.48
CA ILE A 87 -13.36 5.15 -9.32
C ILE A 87 -14.33 6.29 -8.96
N GLU A 88 -15.62 6.13 -9.24
CA GLU A 88 -16.66 7.08 -8.88
C GLU A 88 -16.66 7.31 -7.36
N ASN A 89 -16.69 8.60 -7.00
CA ASN A 89 -16.57 9.10 -5.64
C ASN A 89 -15.22 8.83 -4.95
N ALA A 90 -14.18 8.36 -5.64
CA ALA A 90 -12.82 8.31 -5.11
C ALA A 90 -12.15 9.71 -5.14
N SER A 91 -11.15 9.89 -4.27
CA SER A 91 -10.30 11.08 -4.29
C SER A 91 -9.26 10.98 -5.39
N GLY A 92 -9.14 12.05 -6.17
CA GLY A 92 -8.01 12.29 -7.06
C GLY A 92 -7.28 13.58 -6.68
N TYR A 93 -6.07 13.73 -7.23
CA TYR A 93 -5.23 14.90 -7.00
C TYR A 93 -4.58 15.35 -8.30
N ALA A 94 -4.40 16.66 -8.44
CA ALA A 94 -3.63 17.21 -9.54
C ALA A 94 -2.14 16.92 -9.31
N SER A 95 -1.47 16.21 -10.23
CA SER A 95 -0.02 15.96 -10.11
C SER A 95 0.83 17.17 -10.50
N ILE A 96 0.26 18.05 -11.32
CA ILE A 96 0.80 19.29 -11.87
C ILE A 96 -0.25 20.38 -11.77
N ASP A 97 0.04 21.59 -12.25
CA ASP A 97 -1.01 22.57 -12.53
C ASP A 97 -1.94 22.04 -13.62
N LEU A 98 -3.10 21.51 -13.22
CA LEU A 98 -3.97 20.68 -14.04
C LEU A 98 -5.15 21.50 -14.60
N PRO A 99 -5.23 21.70 -15.93
CA PRO A 99 -6.33 22.44 -16.53
C PRO A 99 -7.66 21.70 -16.38
N VAL A 100 -8.70 22.42 -15.93
CA VAL A 100 -10.08 21.91 -15.92
C VAL A 100 -10.84 22.45 -17.12
N LYS A 101 -11.36 21.55 -17.94
CA LYS A 101 -12.03 21.82 -19.21
C LYS A 101 -13.56 21.81 -19.08
N GLU A 102 -14.23 22.58 -19.95
CA GLU A 102 -15.70 22.58 -20.03
C GLU A 102 -16.30 21.23 -20.48
N GLN A 103 -15.54 20.43 -21.24
CA GLN A 103 -15.93 19.15 -21.84
C GLN A 103 -14.70 18.22 -21.89
N ALA A 104 -14.93 16.91 -22.04
CA ALA A 104 -13.90 15.88 -22.26
C ALA A 104 -13.25 16.00 -23.66
N ASP A 105 -12.52 17.08 -23.90
CA ASP A 105 -11.89 17.40 -25.18
C ASP A 105 -10.68 18.32 -24.95
N GLU A 106 -9.53 17.99 -25.54
CA GLU A 106 -8.29 18.76 -25.42
C GLU A 106 -8.47 20.20 -25.90
N ASP A 107 -9.26 20.40 -26.96
CA ASP A 107 -9.55 21.69 -27.57
C ASP A 107 -10.65 22.47 -26.83
N ALA A 108 -11.29 21.87 -25.81
CA ALA A 108 -12.28 22.55 -25.01
C ALA A 108 -11.67 23.73 -24.23
N LYS A 109 -12.53 24.69 -23.92
CA LYS A 109 -12.15 25.86 -23.13
C LYS A 109 -11.76 25.42 -21.72
N THR A 110 -10.60 25.87 -21.24
CA THR A 110 -10.20 25.79 -19.84
C THR A 110 -11.04 26.77 -19.01
N GLN A 111 -11.71 26.27 -17.98
CA GLN A 111 -12.50 27.05 -17.03
C GLN A 111 -11.67 27.53 -15.83
N GLU A 112 -10.76 26.66 -15.37
CA GLU A 112 -9.95 26.83 -14.17
C GLU A 112 -8.65 26.01 -14.32
N THR A 113 -7.69 26.21 -13.44
CA THR A 113 -6.52 25.33 -13.30
C THR A 113 -6.35 24.99 -11.84
N LEU A 114 -6.38 23.70 -11.52
CA LEU A 114 -6.06 23.19 -10.19
C LEU A 114 -4.55 23.28 -9.99
N SER A 115 -4.10 23.69 -8.82
CA SER A 115 -2.67 23.69 -8.49
C SER A 115 -2.21 22.26 -8.20
N ALA A 116 -0.92 21.96 -8.42
CA ALA A 116 -0.36 20.68 -8.02
C ALA A 116 -0.65 20.37 -6.54
N GLY A 117 -1.18 19.18 -6.26
CA GLY A 117 -1.61 18.72 -4.93
C GLY A 117 -3.08 19.02 -4.59
N ASP A 118 -3.80 19.83 -5.37
CA ASP A 118 -5.22 20.10 -5.13
C ASP A 118 -6.04 18.81 -5.26
N ALA A 119 -6.87 18.55 -4.25
CA ALA A 119 -7.74 17.39 -4.19
C ALA A 119 -9.08 17.64 -4.90
N PHE A 120 -9.61 16.61 -5.56
CA PHE A 120 -10.93 16.61 -6.19
C PHE A 120 -11.59 15.24 -6.04
N LYS A 121 -12.91 15.20 -6.21
CA LYS A 121 -13.68 13.95 -6.25
C LYS A 121 -13.94 13.54 -7.69
N ILE A 122 -13.70 12.28 -8.03
CA ILE A 122 -13.98 11.74 -9.36
C ILE A 122 -15.48 11.43 -9.48
N LEU A 123 -16.13 11.88 -10.55
CA LEU A 123 -17.56 11.68 -10.80
C LEU A 123 -17.83 10.60 -11.86
N GLN A 124 -17.03 10.57 -12.92
CA GLN A 124 -17.09 9.56 -13.98
C GLN A 124 -15.83 9.61 -14.87
N GLU A 125 -15.62 8.55 -15.65
CA GLU A 125 -14.58 8.48 -16.69
C GLU A 125 -15.21 8.41 -18.09
N ASP A 126 -14.67 9.20 -19.03
CA ASP A 126 -15.00 9.14 -20.45
C ASP A 126 -13.72 9.24 -21.29
N GLY A 127 -13.26 8.10 -21.81
CA GLY A 127 -12.00 8.01 -22.55
C GLY A 127 -10.80 8.41 -21.69
N ASP A 128 -10.06 9.43 -22.12
CA ASP A 128 -8.85 9.92 -21.45
C ASP A 128 -9.15 10.97 -20.35
N TRP A 129 -10.43 11.18 -20.04
CA TRP A 129 -10.89 12.26 -19.18
C TRP A 129 -11.68 11.76 -17.97
N TRP A 130 -11.53 12.49 -16.87
CA TRP A 130 -12.43 12.40 -15.72
C TRP A 130 -13.27 13.65 -15.58
N GLU A 131 -14.57 13.48 -15.36
CA GLU A 131 -15.37 14.56 -14.79
C GLU A 131 -15.12 14.57 -13.28
N VAL A 132 -14.82 15.75 -12.74
CA VAL A 132 -14.42 15.91 -11.34
C VAL A 132 -15.20 17.02 -10.67
N GLU A 133 -15.42 16.87 -9.36
CA GLU A 133 -15.96 17.91 -8.48
C GLU A 133 -14.84 18.49 -7.61
N TYR A 134 -14.70 19.81 -7.66
CA TYR A 134 -13.68 20.56 -6.92
C TYR A 134 -14.28 21.90 -6.47
N GLU A 135 -14.12 22.27 -5.20
CA GLU A 135 -14.66 23.51 -4.64
C GLU A 135 -16.16 23.79 -4.96
N GLY A 136 -16.97 22.75 -5.14
CA GLY A 136 -18.39 22.87 -5.51
C GLY A 136 -18.65 23.23 -7.00
N LYS A 137 -17.63 23.20 -7.85
CA LYS A 137 -17.69 23.27 -9.31
C LYS A 137 -17.45 21.88 -9.91
N GLN A 138 -17.78 21.73 -11.19
CA GLN A 138 -17.54 20.52 -11.96
C GLN A 138 -16.87 20.87 -13.29
N GLY A 139 -16.05 19.96 -13.80
CA GLY A 139 -15.39 20.06 -15.10
C GLY A 139 -14.56 18.83 -15.39
N TRP A 140 -13.82 18.84 -16.49
CA TRP A 140 -13.10 17.67 -17.01
C TRP A 140 -11.59 17.84 -16.93
N VAL A 141 -10.86 16.81 -16.49
CA VAL A 141 -9.40 16.78 -16.44
C VAL A 141 -8.87 15.56 -17.20
N GLU A 142 -7.71 15.69 -17.85
CA GLU A 142 -7.00 14.54 -18.44
C GLU A 142 -6.44 13.67 -17.30
N HIS A 143 -6.92 12.43 -17.19
CA HIS A 143 -6.60 11.59 -16.04
C HIS A 143 -5.16 11.06 -16.05
N ARG A 144 -4.47 11.08 -17.20
CA ARG A 144 -3.04 10.72 -17.27
C ARG A 144 -2.16 11.64 -16.42
N TYR A 145 -2.58 12.87 -16.17
CA TYR A 145 -1.89 13.84 -15.30
C TYR A 145 -2.47 13.89 -13.88
N ALA A 146 -3.38 12.98 -13.53
CA ALA A 146 -4.02 12.92 -12.22
C ALA A 146 -3.48 11.75 -11.40
N PHE A 147 -3.34 12.00 -10.11
CA PHE A 147 -3.21 10.93 -9.13
C PHE A 147 -4.58 10.44 -8.69
N ILE A 148 -4.66 9.16 -8.34
CA ILE A 148 -5.78 8.56 -7.61
C ILE A 148 -5.31 8.09 -6.24
N ASN A 149 -6.14 8.24 -5.21
CA ASN A 149 -5.83 7.71 -3.88
C ASN A 149 -6.00 6.18 -3.87
N LEU A 150 -4.91 5.42 -3.76
CA LEU A 150 -4.97 3.95 -3.86
C LEU A 150 -5.97 3.30 -2.89
N PRO A 151 -6.03 3.64 -1.58
CA PRO A 151 -6.97 3.02 -0.66
C PRO A 151 -8.44 3.19 -1.06
N ASP A 152 -8.79 4.25 -1.81
CA ASP A 152 -10.18 4.48 -2.25
C ASP A 152 -10.65 3.44 -3.28
N VAL A 153 -9.71 2.81 -4.01
CA VAL A 153 -9.99 1.85 -5.08
C VAL A 153 -9.42 0.46 -4.84
N LEU A 154 -8.39 0.34 -3.99
CA LEU A 154 -7.67 -0.91 -3.67
C LEU A 154 -7.71 -1.25 -2.16
N PRO A 155 -8.86 -1.25 -1.47
CA PRO A 155 -8.91 -1.63 -0.05
C PRO A 155 -8.54 -3.10 0.24
N SER A 156 -8.35 -3.97 -0.77
CA SER A 156 -7.85 -5.34 -0.56
C SER A 156 -6.34 -5.40 -0.25
N ALA A 157 -5.57 -4.32 -0.47
CA ALA A 157 -4.17 -4.25 -0.10
C ALA A 157 -3.96 -3.79 1.35
N ALA A 158 -2.79 -4.11 1.93
CA ALA A 158 -2.38 -3.58 3.21
C ALA A 158 -1.54 -2.29 3.01
N TYR A 159 -1.71 -1.33 3.92
CA TYR A 159 -1.03 -0.04 3.87
C TYR A 159 -0.30 0.24 5.19
N ASP A 160 0.97 0.64 5.09
CA ASP A 160 1.77 1.04 6.25
C ASP A 160 2.77 2.14 5.86
N ASN A 161 2.28 3.36 5.60
CA ASN A 161 3.16 4.48 5.23
C ASN A 161 3.93 5.01 6.45
N THR A 162 5.02 4.32 6.76
CA THR A 162 5.89 4.62 7.90
C THR A 162 6.52 6.02 7.82
N ASN A 163 6.67 6.59 6.63
CA ASN A 163 7.23 7.93 6.47
C ASN A 163 6.32 9.02 7.07
N THR A 164 5.04 8.72 7.34
CA THR A 164 4.13 9.69 7.96
C THR A 164 4.17 9.69 9.49
N TYR A 165 4.79 8.70 10.14
CA TYR A 165 4.73 8.58 11.60
C TYR A 165 6.02 8.09 12.27
N SER A 166 6.81 7.23 11.62
CA SER A 166 8.06 6.67 12.17
C SER A 166 8.89 6.07 11.04
N SER A 167 9.54 6.95 10.25
CA SER A 167 10.27 6.54 9.06
C SER A 167 11.34 5.49 9.35
N ARG A 168 11.45 4.51 8.44
CA ARG A 168 12.33 3.35 8.60
C ARG A 168 13.70 3.49 7.95
N TYR A 169 13.98 4.60 7.25
CA TYR A 169 15.26 4.80 6.55
C TYR A 169 16.45 4.58 7.47
N ARG A 170 17.38 3.74 7.03
CA ARG A 170 18.66 3.46 7.69
C ARG A 170 19.71 3.30 6.61
N SER A 171 20.99 3.35 6.98
CA SER A 171 22.06 2.93 6.07
C SER A 171 23.07 2.07 6.81
N SER A 172 23.36 0.90 6.24
CA SER A 172 24.13 -0.16 6.86
C SER A 172 23.62 -0.53 8.26
N GLY A 173 22.29 -0.54 8.44
CA GLY A 173 21.63 -0.75 9.73
C GLY A 173 21.82 0.35 10.78
N ILE A 174 22.38 1.50 10.41
CA ILE A 174 22.57 2.66 11.28
C ILE A 174 21.46 3.67 11.04
N ASP A 175 20.88 4.16 12.13
CA ASP A 175 19.85 5.22 12.09
C ASP A 175 20.43 6.50 11.47
N ILE A 176 19.65 7.10 10.56
CA ILE A 176 19.93 8.39 9.93
C ILE A 176 19.39 9.49 10.84
N PRO A 177 20.27 10.38 11.37
CA PRO A 177 19.84 11.47 12.25
C PRO A 177 18.71 12.31 11.66
N GLU A 178 17.74 12.67 12.49
CA GLU A 178 16.56 13.48 12.11
C GLU A 178 15.62 12.83 11.08
N VAL A 179 15.89 11.61 10.63
CA VAL A 179 15.08 10.87 9.65
C VAL A 179 14.46 9.63 10.30
N THR A 180 15.29 8.72 10.80
CA THR A 180 14.82 7.45 11.39
C THR A 180 13.96 7.71 12.62
N ASP A 181 12.86 6.97 12.71
CA ASP A 181 11.87 7.07 13.79
C ASP A 181 11.23 8.47 13.92
N THR A 182 11.18 9.22 12.79
CA THR A 182 10.49 10.51 12.70
C THR A 182 9.40 10.49 11.62
N SER A 183 8.37 11.33 11.78
CA SER A 183 7.47 11.66 10.68
C SER A 183 8.18 12.64 9.73
N LEU A 184 8.16 12.33 8.43
CA LEU A 184 8.72 13.16 7.37
C LEU A 184 7.68 14.11 6.77
N TYR A 185 6.41 13.71 6.75
CA TYR A 185 5.29 14.51 6.24
C TYR A 185 3.94 13.95 6.76
N ASP A 186 2.89 14.77 6.73
CA ASP A 186 1.54 14.34 7.11
C ASP A 186 0.80 13.76 5.89
N SER A 187 0.30 12.54 5.99
CA SER A 187 -0.48 11.89 4.90
C SER A 187 -1.40 10.79 5.41
N LYS A 188 -2.17 11.12 6.45
CA LYS A 188 -3.19 10.23 7.03
C LYS A 188 -4.36 11.08 7.50
N THR A 189 -5.59 10.67 7.16
CA THR A 189 -6.80 11.44 7.47
C THR A 189 -8.03 10.54 7.53
N GLU A 190 -9.16 11.08 8.00
CA GLU A 190 -10.45 10.38 7.95
C GLU A 190 -10.87 10.18 6.49
N ASN A 191 -11.08 8.92 6.11
CA ASN A 191 -11.53 8.54 4.78
C ASN A 191 -13.03 8.24 4.83
N GLU A 192 -13.86 9.16 4.35
CA GLU A 192 -15.33 9.02 4.43
C GLU A 192 -15.82 7.82 3.61
N ARG A 193 -15.18 7.54 2.48
CA ARG A 193 -15.49 6.39 1.62
C ARG A 193 -15.27 5.05 2.33
N LEU A 194 -14.18 4.92 3.09
CA LEU A 194 -13.84 3.69 3.80
C LEU A 194 -14.36 3.65 5.25
N GLY A 195 -14.87 4.77 5.78
CA GLY A 195 -15.41 4.89 7.13
C GLY A 195 -14.35 4.70 8.24
N LYS A 196 -13.09 4.99 7.95
CA LYS A 196 -11.96 4.87 8.90
C LYS A 196 -10.88 5.90 8.59
N GLU A 197 -10.02 6.17 9.58
CA GLU A 197 -8.75 6.85 9.32
C GLU A 197 -7.88 5.96 8.41
N GLU A 198 -7.36 6.55 7.34
CA GLU A 198 -6.55 5.86 6.33
C GLU A 198 -5.44 6.77 5.79
N PHE A 199 -4.37 6.15 5.27
CA PHE A 199 -3.31 6.87 4.59
C PHE A 199 -3.78 7.49 3.26
N ILE A 200 -3.14 8.58 2.85
CA ILE A 200 -3.25 9.12 1.49
C ILE A 200 -2.06 8.55 0.72
N ILE A 201 -2.34 7.70 -0.28
CA ILE A 201 -1.31 7.02 -1.09
C ILE A 201 -1.62 7.34 -2.57
N PRO A 202 -1.27 8.55 -3.03
CA PRO A 202 -1.58 9.00 -4.38
C PRO A 202 -0.56 8.44 -5.37
N VAL A 203 -1.03 8.01 -6.52
CA VAL A 203 -0.19 7.50 -7.61
C VAL A 203 -0.86 7.82 -8.95
N LEU A 204 -0.10 7.95 -10.03
CA LEU A 204 -0.67 8.15 -11.37
C LEU A 204 -1.69 7.05 -11.67
N TYR A 205 -2.81 7.44 -12.30
CA TYR A 205 -3.90 6.51 -12.57
C TYR A 205 -3.47 5.27 -13.37
N THR A 206 -2.58 5.45 -14.35
CA THR A 206 -2.00 4.34 -15.12
C THR A 206 -1.24 3.36 -14.23
N THR A 207 -0.39 3.87 -13.33
CA THR A 207 0.37 3.06 -12.36
C THR A 207 -0.55 2.32 -11.38
N ALA A 208 -1.64 2.96 -10.93
CA ALA A 208 -2.60 2.34 -10.01
C ALA A 208 -3.19 1.04 -10.57
N LYS A 209 -3.49 1.00 -11.88
CA LYS A 209 -4.02 -0.19 -12.56
C LYS A 209 -3.03 -1.36 -12.48
N LYS A 210 -1.73 -1.10 -12.68
CA LYS A 210 -0.68 -2.13 -12.57
C LYS A 210 -0.46 -2.59 -11.13
N ILE A 211 -0.57 -1.68 -10.15
CA ILE A 211 -0.51 -2.06 -8.73
C ILE A 211 -1.69 -2.98 -8.36
N TYR A 212 -2.90 -2.71 -8.87
CA TYR A 212 -4.04 -3.61 -8.70
C TYR A 212 -3.79 -4.99 -9.34
N GLU A 213 -3.21 -5.05 -10.54
CA GLU A 213 -2.85 -6.32 -11.18
C GLU A 213 -1.82 -7.11 -10.36
N ALA A 214 -0.84 -6.43 -9.75
CA ALA A 214 0.13 -7.06 -8.84
C ALA A 214 -0.54 -7.56 -7.55
N GLN A 215 -1.46 -6.78 -6.96
CA GLN A 215 -2.24 -7.20 -5.78
C GLN A 215 -3.10 -8.42 -6.09
N SER A 216 -3.76 -8.44 -7.26
CA SER A 216 -4.59 -9.57 -7.70
C SER A 216 -3.77 -10.87 -7.77
N GLN A 217 -2.55 -10.80 -8.29
CA GLN A 217 -1.63 -11.95 -8.33
C GLN A 217 -1.16 -12.38 -6.92
N ALA A 218 -0.91 -11.44 -6.01
CA ALA A 218 -0.56 -11.76 -4.63
C ALA A 218 -1.71 -12.49 -3.93
N LEU A 219 -2.95 -12.03 -4.11
CA LEU A 219 -4.15 -12.65 -3.53
C LEU A 219 -4.36 -14.10 -4.01
N GLU A 220 -4.01 -14.42 -5.26
CA GLU A 220 -4.03 -15.81 -5.77
C GLU A 220 -3.10 -16.76 -4.97
N ASN A 221 -2.11 -16.20 -4.27
CA ASN A 221 -1.14 -16.93 -3.45
C ASN A 221 -1.40 -16.82 -1.95
N ASN A 222 -2.56 -16.30 -1.53
CA ASN A 222 -2.89 -15.98 -0.13
C ASN A 222 -1.92 -14.95 0.46
N GLU A 223 -1.43 -14.04 -0.36
CA GLU A 223 -0.52 -12.96 0.01
C GLU A 223 -1.18 -11.61 -0.24
N THR A 224 -0.64 -10.56 0.37
CA THR A 224 -1.03 -9.18 0.09
C THR A 224 0.22 -8.34 -0.13
N LEU A 225 0.10 -7.34 -1.00
CA LEU A 225 1.03 -6.23 -1.01
C LEU A 225 0.90 -5.48 0.32
N LEU A 226 2.05 -5.12 0.90
CA LEU A 226 2.18 -4.19 2.01
C LEU A 226 2.80 -2.91 1.48
N ILE A 227 1.95 -1.93 1.16
CA ILE A 227 2.32 -0.71 0.47
C ILE A 227 2.81 0.32 1.48
N TYR A 228 4.07 0.73 1.35
CA TYR A 228 4.69 1.73 2.21
C TYR A 228 4.54 3.14 1.62
N GLU A 229 4.78 3.31 0.33
CA GLU A 229 4.72 4.64 -0.28
C GLU A 229 4.56 4.57 -1.80
N THR A 230 3.90 5.56 -2.39
CA THR A 230 3.91 5.79 -3.83
C THR A 230 4.43 7.20 -4.10
N TYR A 231 3.67 8.23 -3.76
CA TYR A 231 4.14 9.61 -3.80
C TYR A 231 4.90 9.98 -2.54
N ARG A 232 6.04 10.65 -2.72
CA ARG A 232 6.87 11.22 -1.65
C ARG A 232 7.05 12.72 -1.93
N PRO A 233 6.66 13.63 -1.01
CA PRO A 233 6.98 15.05 -1.14
C PRO A 233 8.49 15.29 -1.35
N HIS A 234 8.85 16.25 -2.21
CA HIS A 234 10.25 16.51 -2.55
C HIS A 234 11.09 16.91 -1.32
N ASN A 235 10.53 17.71 -0.41
CA ASN A 235 11.22 18.11 0.83
C ASN A 235 11.58 16.91 1.75
N ALA A 236 10.79 15.83 1.72
CA ALA A 236 11.10 14.60 2.46
C ALA A 236 12.28 13.87 1.82
N GLN A 237 12.32 13.80 0.49
CA GLN A 237 13.45 13.27 -0.28
C GLN A 237 14.75 14.03 0.02
N GLU A 238 14.73 15.37 -0.09
CA GLU A 238 15.87 16.23 0.21
C GLU A 238 16.38 16.01 1.63
N LYS A 239 15.47 15.91 2.61
CA LYS A 239 15.84 15.67 4.02
C LYS A 239 16.54 14.32 4.21
N VAL A 240 16.07 13.26 3.56
CA VAL A 240 16.70 11.93 3.63
C VAL A 240 18.10 11.98 3.01
N TYR A 241 18.23 12.56 1.81
CA TYR A 241 19.50 12.72 1.12
C TYR A 241 20.52 13.52 1.94
N ASP A 242 20.12 14.69 2.46
CA ASP A 242 20.98 15.58 3.22
C ASP A 242 21.52 14.91 4.49
N GLN A 243 20.66 14.21 5.23
CA GLN A 243 21.06 13.58 6.49
C GLN A 243 21.88 12.31 6.25
N LEU A 244 21.57 11.53 5.20
CA LEU A 244 22.41 10.39 4.82
C LEU A 244 23.80 10.86 4.37
N SER A 245 23.88 11.92 3.56
CA SER A 245 25.15 12.49 3.10
C SER A 245 26.01 12.95 4.28
N LYS A 246 25.43 13.69 5.23
CA LYS A 246 26.12 14.08 6.48
C LYS A 246 26.60 12.88 7.28
N LEU A 247 25.77 11.85 7.41
CA LEU A 247 26.13 10.63 8.14
C LEU A 247 27.28 9.87 7.46
N ALA A 248 27.27 9.78 6.12
CA ALA A 248 28.33 9.13 5.36
C ALA A 248 29.68 9.87 5.46
N ASP A 249 29.68 11.20 5.60
CA ASP A 249 30.91 11.97 5.81
C ASP A 249 31.58 11.67 7.17
N GLU A 250 30.81 11.26 8.17
CA GLU A 250 31.30 11.02 9.53
C GLU A 250 31.43 9.53 9.88
N ASN A 251 30.83 8.63 9.09
CA ASN A 251 30.75 7.21 9.38
C ASN A 251 31.23 6.35 8.20
N ASP A 252 32.44 5.79 8.32
CA ASP A 252 33.06 4.93 7.31
C ASP A 252 32.20 3.70 6.94
N THR A 253 31.39 3.18 7.87
CA THR A 253 30.52 2.02 7.58
C THR A 253 29.37 2.42 6.67
N VAL A 254 28.72 3.55 6.96
CA VAL A 254 27.64 4.11 6.13
C VAL A 254 28.17 4.49 4.76
N LYS A 255 29.32 5.17 4.70
CA LYS A 255 29.98 5.52 3.44
C LYS A 255 30.30 4.29 2.60
N ALA A 256 30.88 3.24 3.21
CA ALA A 256 31.20 2.01 2.49
C ALA A 256 29.96 1.28 1.99
N GLY A 257 28.84 1.36 2.72
CA GLY A 257 27.58 0.73 2.33
C GLY A 257 26.86 1.46 1.20
N ALA A 258 26.82 2.80 1.26
CA ALA A 258 26.01 3.63 0.36
C ALA A 258 26.78 4.24 -0.82
N ASP A 259 28.11 4.37 -0.72
CA ASP A 259 28.94 5.09 -1.70
C ASP A 259 30.28 4.37 -1.93
N THR A 260 30.22 3.19 -2.54
CA THR A 260 31.39 2.39 -2.92
C THR A 260 31.11 1.58 -4.19
N GLU A 261 32.02 1.70 -5.15
CA GLU A 261 31.93 1.03 -6.45
C GLU A 261 31.52 -0.46 -6.30
N PRO A 262 30.52 -0.93 -7.07
CA PRO A 262 29.88 -0.25 -8.20
C PRO A 262 28.70 0.67 -7.83
N TRP A 263 28.40 0.85 -6.55
CA TRP A 263 27.28 1.65 -6.08
C TRP A 263 27.73 3.05 -5.66
N GLU A 264 26.86 4.02 -5.91
CA GLU A 264 26.99 5.41 -5.53
C GLU A 264 25.71 5.82 -4.79
N MET A 265 25.78 6.85 -3.96
CA MET A 265 24.67 7.26 -3.09
C MET A 265 23.34 7.44 -3.84
N PHE A 266 23.39 8.01 -5.05
CA PHE A 266 22.21 8.33 -5.85
C PHE A 266 21.37 7.10 -6.23
N TRP A 267 21.94 5.89 -6.18
CA TRP A 267 21.22 4.65 -6.42
C TRP A 267 20.23 4.32 -5.30
N PHE A 268 20.43 4.85 -4.09
CA PHE A 268 19.57 4.60 -2.93
C PHE A 268 18.73 5.83 -2.57
N ILE A 269 19.24 7.03 -2.86
CA ILE A 269 18.48 8.26 -2.63
C ILE A 269 18.98 9.36 -3.59
N ASN A 270 18.11 9.80 -4.50
CA ASN A 270 18.39 10.88 -5.45
C ASN A 270 18.34 12.26 -4.76
N ASP A 271 19.19 13.20 -5.17
CA ASP A 271 19.15 14.61 -4.75
C ASP A 271 18.28 15.50 -5.65
N GLU A 272 17.77 14.95 -6.75
CA GLU A 272 16.82 15.60 -7.64
C GLU A 272 15.38 15.06 -7.45
N VAL A 273 14.49 15.42 -8.39
CA VAL A 273 13.14 14.85 -8.46
C VAL A 273 13.26 13.34 -8.73
N SER A 274 12.69 12.53 -7.85
CA SER A 274 12.63 11.07 -7.97
C SER A 274 11.30 10.64 -8.60
N ASN A 275 11.27 9.40 -9.06
CA ASN A 275 10.10 8.75 -9.66
C ASN A 275 8.88 8.75 -8.73
N HIS A 276 9.11 8.82 -7.40
CA HIS A 276 8.05 8.97 -6.40
C HIS A 276 7.32 10.32 -6.52
N GLN A 277 8.05 11.44 -6.68
CA GLN A 277 7.43 12.76 -6.86
C GLN A 277 6.59 12.81 -8.13
N MET A 278 7.04 12.12 -9.17
CA MET A 278 6.35 12.01 -10.45
C MET A 278 5.16 11.02 -10.43
N GLY A 279 5.02 10.21 -9.37
CA GLY A 279 3.88 9.34 -9.12
C GLY A 279 3.83 8.05 -9.95
N PHE A 280 4.95 7.60 -10.50
CA PHE A 280 5.05 6.31 -11.20
C PHE A 280 5.90 5.26 -10.48
N ALA A 281 6.26 5.52 -9.22
CA ALA A 281 7.00 4.58 -8.38
C ALA A 281 6.16 4.08 -7.20
N ILE A 282 6.55 2.93 -6.67
CA ILE A 282 6.02 2.33 -5.45
C ILE A 282 7.14 1.68 -4.64
N ASP A 283 7.10 1.89 -3.33
CA ASP A 283 7.88 1.17 -2.32
C ASP A 283 6.95 0.22 -1.56
N VAL A 284 7.21 -1.08 -1.65
CA VAL A 284 6.27 -2.13 -1.25
C VAL A 284 6.99 -3.38 -0.75
N SER A 285 6.36 -4.07 0.20
CA SER A 285 6.77 -5.38 0.69
C SER A 285 5.67 -6.42 0.42
N LEU A 286 5.92 -7.67 0.82
CA LEU A 286 4.99 -8.78 0.65
C LEU A 286 4.67 -9.40 2.01
N ALA A 287 3.40 -9.70 2.25
CA ALA A 287 2.95 -10.30 3.49
C ALA A 287 2.05 -11.52 3.25
N GLN A 288 2.15 -12.50 4.15
CA GLN A 288 1.21 -13.61 4.25
C GLN A 288 -0.07 -13.11 4.89
N ILE A 289 -1.22 -13.40 4.28
CA ILE A 289 -2.53 -13.08 4.86
C ILE A 289 -2.81 -14.06 6.00
N ASP A 290 -3.08 -13.54 7.19
CA ASP A 290 -3.44 -14.31 8.38
C ASP A 290 -4.96 -14.25 8.65
N GLU A 291 -5.58 -13.08 8.43
CA GLU A 291 -7.02 -12.88 8.56
C GLU A 291 -7.54 -11.88 7.52
N GLN A 292 -8.65 -12.24 6.87
CA GLN A 292 -9.46 -11.38 6.00
C GLN A 292 -10.86 -11.21 6.57
N GLU A 293 -11.48 -10.08 6.24
CA GLU A 293 -12.90 -9.87 6.46
C GLU A 293 -13.57 -9.22 5.26
N THR A 294 -14.77 -9.66 4.92
CA THR A 294 -15.58 -9.01 3.91
C THR A 294 -16.20 -7.73 4.49
N LYS A 295 -15.89 -6.59 3.88
CA LYS A 295 -16.49 -5.27 4.17
C LYS A 295 -17.41 -4.84 3.04
N PHE A 296 -18.39 -4.00 3.37
CA PHE A 296 -19.29 -3.40 2.42
C PHE A 296 -19.04 -1.90 2.35
N TYR A 297 -18.80 -1.40 1.14
CA TYR A 297 -18.65 0.01 0.82
C TYR A 297 -19.73 0.34 -0.21
N GLY A 298 -20.75 1.11 0.20
CA GLY A 298 -21.94 1.31 -0.63
C GLY A 298 -22.61 -0.02 -0.96
N ASP A 299 -22.79 -0.30 -2.25
CA ASP A 299 -23.38 -1.54 -2.76
C ASP A 299 -22.34 -2.66 -2.99
N TYR A 300 -21.05 -2.40 -2.77
CA TYR A 300 -19.97 -3.34 -3.11
C TYR A 300 -19.38 -4.03 -1.90
N SER A 301 -19.03 -5.30 -2.04
CA SER A 301 -18.29 -6.06 -1.04
C SER A 301 -16.82 -6.24 -1.44
N VAL A 302 -15.90 -6.10 -0.49
CA VAL A 302 -14.46 -6.35 -0.68
C VAL A 302 -13.90 -7.15 0.49
N ASP A 303 -13.08 -8.16 0.21
CA ASP A 303 -12.30 -8.86 1.23
C ASP A 303 -11.06 -8.02 1.59
N VAL A 304 -11.10 -7.38 2.75
CA VAL A 304 -10.00 -6.53 3.23
C VAL A 304 -9.10 -7.30 4.19
N ILE A 305 -7.82 -6.93 4.21
CA ILE A 305 -6.84 -7.55 5.11
C ILE A 305 -7.04 -7.01 6.53
N LYS A 306 -7.27 -7.92 7.48
CA LYS A 306 -7.42 -7.58 8.89
C LYS A 306 -6.14 -7.86 9.69
N ASP A 307 -5.45 -8.95 9.35
CA ASP A 307 -4.18 -9.32 9.97
C ASP A 307 -3.26 -9.99 8.93
N TYR A 308 -1.96 -9.75 9.06
CA TYR A 308 -0.95 -10.27 8.15
C TYR A 308 0.41 -10.40 8.84
N THR A 309 1.23 -11.28 8.29
CA THR A 309 2.64 -11.42 8.68
C THR A 309 3.50 -11.01 7.51
N GLU A 310 4.17 -9.86 7.62
CA GLU A 310 5.16 -9.42 6.64
C GLU A 310 6.28 -10.48 6.51
N TYR A 311 6.63 -10.83 5.27
CA TYR A 311 7.71 -11.77 5.05
C TYR A 311 9.06 -11.17 5.46
N GLN A 312 9.98 -12.05 5.87
CA GLN A 312 11.37 -11.64 6.02
C GLN A 312 11.92 -11.30 4.63
N MET A 313 12.18 -10.03 4.37
CA MET A 313 12.81 -9.53 3.13
C MET A 313 14.34 -9.51 3.25
N PRO A 314 15.10 -9.31 2.15
CA PRO A 314 16.57 -9.34 2.15
C PRO A 314 17.21 -8.39 3.17
N THR A 315 16.56 -7.24 3.40
CA THR A 315 16.89 -6.26 4.45
C THR A 315 15.60 -5.76 5.08
N PRO A 316 15.66 -5.02 6.20
CA PRO A 316 14.56 -4.13 6.57
C PRO A 316 14.20 -3.18 5.42
N MET A 317 12.93 -2.77 5.38
CA MET A 317 12.43 -1.76 4.46
C MET A 317 13.25 -0.45 4.56
N HIS A 318 13.53 0.20 3.42
CA HIS A 318 14.28 1.47 3.34
C HIS A 318 15.74 1.41 3.85
N GLU A 319 16.43 0.28 3.64
CA GLU A 319 17.87 0.14 3.89
C GLU A 319 18.69 0.76 2.73
N LEU A 320 19.21 1.97 2.94
CA LEU A 320 19.96 2.77 1.96
C LEU A 320 21.43 2.36 1.91
N SER A 321 21.69 1.13 1.48
CA SER A 321 23.04 0.62 1.22
C SER A 321 23.01 -0.53 0.21
N SER A 322 24.17 -0.89 -0.32
CA SER A 322 24.34 -2.06 -1.21
C SER A 322 23.83 -3.39 -0.64
N ALA A 323 23.48 -3.45 0.66
CA ALA A 323 22.81 -4.60 1.25
C ALA A 323 21.41 -4.85 0.67
N SER A 324 20.66 -3.80 0.30
CA SER A 324 19.30 -3.91 -0.26
C SER A 324 19.25 -4.22 -1.76
N ALA A 325 20.40 -4.14 -2.45
CA ALA A 325 20.49 -4.36 -3.89
C ALA A 325 19.99 -5.75 -4.30
N VAL A 326 19.24 -5.80 -5.40
CA VAL A 326 18.72 -7.02 -6.03
C VAL A 326 19.80 -7.68 -6.89
N TYR A 327 20.57 -6.87 -7.62
CA TYR A 327 21.58 -7.35 -8.57
C TYR A 327 23.00 -7.06 -8.11
N THR A 328 23.98 -7.80 -8.63
CA THR A 328 25.40 -7.66 -8.25
C THR A 328 26.04 -6.37 -8.76
N SER A 329 25.38 -5.66 -9.67
CA SER A 329 25.86 -4.41 -10.26
C SER A 329 24.66 -3.55 -10.66
N PRO A 330 24.84 -2.21 -10.74
CA PRO A 330 23.77 -1.34 -11.18
C PRO A 330 23.30 -1.67 -12.59
N VAL A 331 22.00 -1.48 -12.82
CA VAL A 331 21.39 -1.44 -14.15
C VAL A 331 20.57 -0.17 -14.25
N THR A 332 20.48 0.38 -15.46
CA THR A 332 19.73 1.61 -15.71
C THR A 332 18.25 1.42 -15.36
N ALA A 333 17.67 2.40 -14.66
CA ALA A 333 16.26 2.40 -14.29
C ALA A 333 15.33 2.89 -15.42
N VAL A 334 15.88 3.33 -16.56
CA VAL A 334 15.08 3.90 -17.66
C VAL A 334 14.85 2.96 -18.85
N ASP A 335 15.48 1.78 -18.85
CA ASP A 335 15.29 0.73 -19.86
C ASP A 335 14.53 -0.44 -19.22
N PRO A 336 13.31 -0.78 -19.71
CA PRO A 336 12.48 -1.82 -19.11
C PRO A 336 13.07 -3.23 -19.19
N ASP A 337 14.09 -3.45 -20.03
CA ASP A 337 14.70 -4.76 -20.24
C ASP A 337 16.10 -4.89 -19.63
N ALA A 338 16.72 -3.79 -19.17
CA ALA A 338 18.12 -3.79 -18.72
C ALA A 338 18.39 -4.77 -17.57
N TRP A 339 17.45 -4.92 -16.65
CA TRP A 339 17.56 -5.83 -15.50
C TRP A 339 17.49 -7.31 -15.89
N LYS A 340 16.91 -7.67 -17.05
CA LYS A 340 16.62 -9.07 -17.43
C LYS A 340 17.88 -9.92 -17.62
N GLN A 341 19.03 -9.28 -17.86
CA GLN A 341 20.34 -9.95 -18.00
C GLN A 341 21.22 -9.77 -16.76
N ALA A 342 20.74 -9.07 -15.73
CA ALA A 342 21.50 -8.80 -14.53
C ALA A 342 21.61 -10.05 -13.67
N GLN A 343 22.74 -10.16 -12.94
CA GLN A 343 22.97 -11.27 -12.04
C GLN A 343 22.38 -10.95 -10.66
N LEU A 344 21.45 -11.79 -10.19
CA LEU A 344 20.90 -11.71 -8.84
C LEU A 344 21.98 -11.87 -7.77
N ARG A 345 21.83 -11.13 -6.68
CA ARG A 345 22.62 -11.32 -5.47
C ARG A 345 22.15 -12.57 -4.69
N PRO A 346 23.06 -13.29 -4.02
CA PRO A 346 22.70 -14.47 -3.23
C PRO A 346 21.81 -14.16 -2.02
N GLU A 347 21.77 -12.91 -1.56
CA GLU A 347 20.92 -12.45 -0.45
C GLU A 347 19.44 -12.26 -0.85
N VAL A 348 19.14 -12.18 -2.15
CA VAL A 348 17.74 -12.07 -2.63
C VAL A 348 17.01 -13.37 -2.34
N ASN A 349 15.92 -13.27 -1.59
CA ASN A 349 15.16 -14.41 -1.10
C ASN A 349 13.87 -14.63 -1.90
N GLN A 350 13.15 -15.73 -1.62
CA GLN A 350 11.96 -16.11 -2.39
C GLN A 350 10.84 -15.08 -2.32
N PRO A 351 10.48 -14.49 -1.15
CA PRO A 351 9.47 -13.44 -1.10
C PRO A 351 9.80 -12.22 -1.96
N ALA A 352 11.06 -11.76 -1.99
CA ALA A 352 11.48 -10.66 -2.86
C ALA A 352 11.36 -11.01 -4.36
N LEU A 353 11.66 -12.26 -4.73
CA LEU A 353 11.48 -12.73 -6.12
C LEU A 353 10.01 -12.85 -6.51
N ALA A 354 9.14 -13.32 -5.60
CA ALA A 354 7.69 -13.39 -5.83
C ALA A 354 7.10 -11.98 -6.00
N LEU A 355 7.46 -11.05 -5.10
CA LEU A 355 7.09 -9.65 -5.20
C LEU A 355 7.52 -9.06 -6.55
N GLN A 356 8.79 -9.27 -6.94
CA GLN A 356 9.29 -8.84 -8.23
C GLN A 356 8.50 -9.45 -9.40
N GLU A 357 8.15 -10.74 -9.33
CA GLU A 357 7.38 -11.42 -10.36
C GLU A 357 5.98 -10.80 -10.53
N TYR A 358 5.27 -10.50 -9.44
CA TYR A 358 3.94 -9.86 -9.51
C TYR A 358 3.98 -8.52 -10.23
N PHE A 359 4.95 -7.67 -9.87
CA PHE A 359 5.12 -6.36 -10.50
C PHE A 359 5.60 -6.45 -11.95
N VAL A 360 6.52 -7.36 -12.26
CA VAL A 360 6.99 -7.57 -13.64
C VAL A 360 5.86 -8.09 -14.54
N ASN A 361 5.03 -8.99 -14.04
CA ASN A 361 3.88 -9.50 -14.78
C ASN A 361 2.82 -8.41 -15.00
N ALA A 362 2.67 -7.48 -14.06
CA ALA A 362 1.85 -6.28 -14.21
C ALA A 362 2.50 -5.20 -15.10
N GLY A 363 3.69 -5.45 -15.66
CA GLY A 363 4.36 -4.53 -16.58
C GLY A 363 5.15 -3.39 -15.90
N MET A 364 5.51 -3.54 -14.64
CA MET A 364 6.41 -2.64 -13.91
C MET A 364 7.84 -3.20 -13.87
N THR A 365 8.81 -2.33 -13.61
CA THR A 365 10.24 -2.66 -13.67
C THR A 365 10.89 -2.52 -12.28
N PRO A 366 11.64 -3.52 -11.80
CA PRO A 366 12.35 -3.43 -10.52
C PRO A 366 13.53 -2.45 -10.59
N LEU A 367 13.82 -1.78 -9.48
CA LEU A 367 15.07 -1.03 -9.31
C LEU A 367 16.21 -1.96 -8.90
N ALA A 368 17.43 -1.67 -9.37
CA ALA A 368 18.58 -2.54 -9.15
C ALA A 368 19.07 -2.57 -7.71
N SER A 369 19.01 -1.40 -7.06
CA SER A 369 19.54 -1.11 -5.74
C SER A 369 18.56 -1.44 -4.61
N GLU A 370 17.27 -1.67 -4.91
CA GLU A 370 16.22 -1.72 -3.90
C GLU A 370 15.22 -2.82 -4.23
N TRP A 371 15.12 -3.84 -3.36
CA TRP A 371 14.23 -4.98 -3.58
C TRP A 371 12.73 -4.63 -3.50
N TRP A 372 12.39 -3.49 -2.92
CA TRP A 372 11.02 -3.04 -2.67
C TRP A 372 10.49 -2.08 -3.74
N HIS A 373 11.35 -1.55 -4.61
CA HIS A 373 11.03 -0.42 -5.47
C HIS A 373 10.73 -0.86 -6.90
N PHE A 374 9.58 -0.42 -7.41
CA PHE A 374 9.13 -0.70 -8.77
C PHE A 374 8.68 0.57 -9.48
N ASN A 375 9.01 0.67 -10.77
CA ASN A 375 8.67 1.81 -11.62
C ASN A 375 7.70 1.39 -12.73
N ASP A 376 6.74 2.26 -13.04
CA ASP A 376 5.95 2.21 -14.26
C ASP A 376 6.53 3.19 -15.30
N LEU A 377 7.42 2.67 -16.16
CA LEU A 377 8.04 3.47 -17.21
C LEU A 377 7.07 3.88 -18.31
N GLU A 378 5.95 3.16 -18.48
CA GLU A 378 4.91 3.56 -19.43
C GLU A 378 4.16 4.78 -18.92
N ALA A 379 3.78 4.79 -17.64
CA ALA A 379 3.17 5.96 -17.01
C ALA A 379 4.10 7.18 -17.07
N ARG A 380 5.41 7.00 -16.83
CA ARG A 380 6.42 8.06 -17.03
C ARG A 380 6.36 8.61 -18.46
N ASP A 381 6.43 7.75 -19.46
CA ASP A 381 6.45 8.17 -20.86
C ASP A 381 5.16 8.90 -21.28
N GLN A 382 4.02 8.58 -20.66
CA GLN A 382 2.73 9.25 -20.91
C GLN A 382 2.67 10.69 -20.39
N VAL A 383 3.51 11.03 -19.41
CA VAL A 383 3.54 12.36 -18.75
C VAL A 383 4.85 13.11 -18.97
N GLU A 384 5.75 12.62 -19.82
CA GLU A 384 7.09 13.18 -20.05
C GLU A 384 7.07 14.67 -20.47
N ASP A 385 5.95 15.13 -21.01
CA ASP A 385 5.77 16.51 -21.44
C ASP A 385 5.40 17.46 -20.29
N HIS A 386 4.86 16.93 -19.18
CA HIS A 386 4.46 17.68 -17.99
C HIS A 386 4.60 16.82 -16.73
N GLU A 387 5.83 16.69 -16.22
CA GLU A 387 6.15 15.90 -15.03
C GLU A 387 5.88 16.68 -13.73
N SER A 388 5.46 15.98 -12.68
CA SER A 388 5.36 16.55 -11.33
C SER A 388 6.75 16.78 -10.73
N ASN A 389 6.93 17.92 -10.06
CA ASN A 389 8.12 18.21 -9.25
C ASN A 389 8.00 17.70 -7.80
N GLY A 390 6.80 17.31 -7.36
CA GLY A 390 6.53 16.87 -6.00
C GLY A 390 6.67 17.93 -4.90
N ASP A 391 6.66 19.22 -5.24
CA ASP A 391 6.78 20.33 -4.27
C ASP A 391 5.45 20.62 -3.52
N PHE A 392 4.75 19.57 -3.10
CA PHE A 392 3.48 19.67 -2.40
C PHE A 392 3.26 18.51 -1.41
N THR A 393 2.21 18.60 -0.62
CA THR A 393 1.78 17.53 0.29
C THR A 393 0.26 17.45 0.25
N MET A 394 -0.26 16.23 0.18
CA MET A 394 -1.69 15.97 0.16
C MET A 394 -2.15 15.58 1.56
N THR A 395 -2.99 16.43 2.15
CA THR A 395 -3.49 16.29 3.54
C THR A 395 -5.01 16.17 3.61
N GLU A 396 -5.69 16.30 2.48
CA GLU A 396 -7.15 16.23 2.37
C GLU A 396 -7.56 15.09 1.43
N VAL A 397 -8.72 14.50 1.70
CA VAL A 397 -9.42 13.57 0.80
C VAL A 397 -10.75 14.20 0.38
N LYS A 398 -11.16 13.94 -0.85
CA LYS A 398 -12.44 14.37 -1.43
C LYS A 398 -13.15 13.15 -1.98
N ASN A 399 -13.65 12.30 -1.08
CA ASN A 399 -14.34 11.07 -1.46
C ASN A 399 -15.69 10.94 -0.77
N SER A 400 -16.46 9.97 -1.24
CA SER A 400 -17.66 9.49 -0.56
C SER A 400 -17.86 8.01 -0.89
N ALA A 401 -18.83 7.38 -0.21
CA ALA A 401 -19.19 6.00 -0.49
C ALA A 401 -19.45 5.77 -2.00
N PRO A 402 -19.02 4.62 -2.55
CA PRO A 402 -19.22 4.26 -3.95
C PRO A 402 -20.69 4.07 -4.31
#